data_AF-A0A7C4PV95-F1
#
_entry.id   AF-A0A7C4PV95-F1
#
_cell.length_a   1.000
_cell.length_b   1.000
_cell.length_c   1.000
_cell.angle_alpha   90.00
_cell.angle_beta   90.00
_cell.angle_gamma   90.00
#
_symmetry.space_group_name_H-M   'P 1'
#
loop_
_entity.id
_entity.type
_entity.pdbx_description
1 polymer ?
#
loop_
_entity_poly.entity_id
_entity_poly.type
_entity_poly.pdbx_seq_one_letter_code
_entity_poly.pdbx_strand_id
1 'polypeptide(L)'
;MIKEMIFNEIITFEYIMWRKSYISGEIKVLIDIIEDYGKSGIGKIVDVIEVKNTYLYDDYTDLHGGIDSFCRKTTLDEVKNMIINKEGKFEYIEITKPPINRFKLKDQFPINLKPKEI
;
A
#
# COMPACT_ATOMS: atom_id res chain seq x y z
N MET A 1 -18.04 9.26 4.00
CA MET A 1 -17.92 9.41 5.47
C MET A 1 -16.44 9.36 5.82
N ILE A 2 -15.90 10.38 6.49
CA ILE A 2 -14.47 10.40 6.83
C ILE A 2 -14.21 9.57 8.10
N LYS A 3 -13.25 8.66 8.03
CA LYS A 3 -12.83 7.79 9.14
C LYS A 3 -11.31 7.70 9.22
N GLU A 4 -10.80 7.52 10.42
CA GLU A 4 -9.41 7.17 10.65
C GLU A 4 -9.21 5.65 10.51
N MET A 5 -8.21 5.24 9.72
CA MET A 5 -7.85 3.83 9.52
C MET A 5 -6.34 3.65 9.54
N ILE A 6 -5.90 2.44 9.91
CA ILE A 6 -4.50 2.04 9.86
C ILE A 6 -4.37 0.94 8.81
N PHE A 7 -3.53 1.18 7.82
CA PHE A 7 -3.14 0.20 6.82
C PHE A 7 -1.74 -0.32 7.12
N ASN A 8 -1.55 -1.62 6.92
CA ASN A 8 -0.26 -2.30 6.99
C ASN A 8 0.40 -2.43 5.61
N GLU A 9 -0.42 -2.34 4.56
CA GLU A 9 0.00 -2.48 3.19
C GLU A 9 -0.85 -1.57 2.28
N ILE A 10 -0.20 -0.73 1.50
CA ILE A 10 -0.85 0.06 0.44
C ILE A 10 -0.28 -0.38 -0.90
N ILE A 11 -1.05 -1.14 -1.66
CA ILE A 11 -0.69 -1.61 -3.00
C ILE A 11 -0.84 -0.45 -3.98
N THR A 12 0.29 -0.01 -4.52
CA THR A 12 0.36 1.03 -5.56
C THR A 12 0.32 0.43 -6.96
N PHE A 13 0.82 -0.79 -7.14
CA PHE A 13 0.80 -1.51 -8.41
C PHE A 13 0.82 -3.01 -8.17
N GLU A 14 0.03 -3.75 -8.96
CA GLU A 14 0.02 -5.20 -8.94
C GLU A 14 -0.25 -5.73 -10.35
N TYR A 15 0.77 -6.35 -10.95
CA TYR A 15 0.62 -7.18 -12.13
C TYR A 15 0.67 -8.63 -11.69
N ILE A 16 -0.50 -9.28 -11.74
CA ILE A 16 -0.77 -10.60 -11.16
C ILE A 16 0.33 -11.59 -11.55
N MET A 17 0.96 -12.20 -10.54
CA MET A 17 2.07 -13.19 -10.65
C MET A 17 3.44 -12.66 -11.06
N TRP A 18 3.65 -11.37 -11.34
CA TRP A 18 4.98 -10.90 -11.81
C TRP A 18 5.55 -9.70 -11.07
N ARG A 19 4.72 -8.74 -10.67
CA ARG A 19 5.24 -7.53 -10.02
C ARG A 19 4.24 -6.96 -9.04
N LYS A 20 4.70 -6.61 -7.85
CA LYS A 20 3.91 -5.93 -6.83
C LYS A 20 4.71 -4.78 -6.24
N SER A 21 4.21 -3.55 -6.39
CA SER A 21 4.77 -2.38 -5.71
C SER A 21 3.83 -1.91 -4.63
N TYR A 22 4.34 -1.74 -3.41
CA TYR A 22 3.53 -1.37 -2.26
C TYR A 22 4.31 -0.61 -1.20
N ILE A 23 3.57 0.11 -0.37
CA ILE A 23 4.06 0.74 0.85
C ILE A 23 3.70 -0.20 1.99
N SER A 24 4.68 -0.59 2.80
CA SER A 24 4.46 -1.44 3.99
C SER A 24 4.89 -0.72 5.25
N GLY A 25 4.29 -1.06 6.38
CA GLY A 25 4.48 -0.43 7.69
C GLY A 25 3.14 -0.03 8.30
N GLU A 26 3.13 0.61 9.46
CA GLU A 26 1.89 1.16 10.01
C GLU A 26 1.63 2.53 9.39
N ILE A 27 0.56 2.65 8.59
CA ILE A 27 0.22 3.85 7.82
C ILE A 27 -1.15 4.31 8.28
N LYS A 28 -1.17 5.36 9.10
CA LYS A 28 -2.38 5.92 9.68
C LYS A 28 -2.93 7.01 8.77
N VAL A 29 -4.16 6.84 8.28
CA VAL A 29 -4.76 7.75 7.28
C VAL A 29 -6.17 8.19 7.67
N LEU A 30 -6.57 9.33 7.12
CA LEU A 30 -7.97 9.72 7.00
C LEU A 30 -8.48 9.26 5.64
N ILE A 31 -9.54 8.46 5.64
CA ILE A 31 -10.18 7.95 4.43
C ILE A 31 -11.63 8.46 4.37
N ASP A 32 -12.03 9.01 3.24
CA ASP A 32 -13.43 9.24 2.92
C ASP A 32 -14.02 7.97 2.29
N ILE A 33 -14.84 7.27 3.07
CA ILE A 33 -15.49 6.03 2.68
C ILE A 33 -16.64 6.35 1.72
N ILE A 34 -16.59 5.74 0.54
CA ILE A 34 -17.59 5.84 -0.54
C ILE A 34 -18.55 4.64 -0.45
N GLU A 35 -18.01 3.44 -0.28
CA GLU A 35 -18.79 2.20 -0.12
C GLU A 35 -18.22 1.38 1.05
N ASP A 36 -19.08 0.82 1.89
CA ASP A 36 -18.70 0.01 3.05
C ASP A 36 -19.42 -1.35 3.00
N TYR A 37 -18.62 -2.42 3.01
CA TYR A 37 -19.04 -3.82 3.02
C TYR A 37 -18.60 -4.55 4.30
N GLY A 38 -18.37 -3.80 5.38
CA GLY A 38 -17.95 -4.32 6.69
C GLY A 38 -16.44 -4.52 6.79
N LYS A 39 -15.93 -5.65 6.28
CA LYS A 39 -14.48 -5.96 6.28
C LYS A 39 -13.72 -5.43 5.06
N SER A 40 -14.44 -4.80 4.13
CA SER A 40 -13.86 -4.20 2.94
C SER A 40 -14.72 -3.06 2.45
N GLY A 41 -14.21 -2.25 1.54
CA GLY A 41 -14.95 -1.11 1.00
C GLY A 41 -14.14 -0.35 -0.04
N ILE A 42 -14.72 0.75 -0.51
CA ILE A 42 -14.09 1.70 -1.43
C ILE A 42 -14.00 3.04 -0.72
N GLY A 43 -12.86 3.71 -0.86
CA GLY A 43 -12.71 5.06 -0.33
C GLY A 43 -11.56 5.83 -0.97
N LYS A 44 -11.43 7.07 -0.54
CA LYS A 44 -10.39 8.00 -0.97
C LYS A 44 -9.53 8.42 0.21
N ILE A 45 -8.21 8.31 0.08
CA ILE A 45 -7.29 8.79 1.11
C ILE A 45 -7.28 10.31 1.07
N VAL A 46 -7.73 10.94 2.15
CA VAL A 46 -7.83 12.40 2.28
C VAL A 46 -6.53 12.98 2.85
N ASP A 47 -5.95 12.30 3.84
CA ASP A 47 -4.66 12.70 4.44
C ASP A 47 -3.96 11.49 5.07
N VAL A 48 -2.65 11.61 5.30
CA VAL A 48 -1.82 10.66 6.05
C VAL A 48 -1.39 11.33 7.35
N ILE A 49 -1.80 10.77 8.48
CA ILE A 49 -1.55 11.34 9.81
C ILE A 49 -0.14 10.96 10.30
N GLU A 50 0.19 9.67 10.20
CA GLU A 50 1.40 9.10 10.78
C GLU A 50 1.86 7.88 9.98
N VAL A 51 3.18 7.66 9.92
CA VAL A 51 3.77 6.46 9.36
C VAL A 51 4.84 5.91 10.31
N LYS A 52 4.85 4.60 10.58
CA LYS A 52 5.87 3.93 11.40
C LYS A 52 6.44 2.72 10.68
N ASN A 53 7.76 2.56 10.82
CA ASN A 53 8.53 1.46 10.23
C ASN A 53 8.22 1.25 8.74
N THR A 54 8.10 2.35 8.01
CA THR A 54 7.54 2.33 6.66
C THR A 54 8.62 2.18 5.60
N TYR A 55 8.36 1.28 4.65
CA TYR A 55 9.23 0.98 3.52
C TYR A 55 8.42 0.95 2.23
N LEU A 56 9.06 1.37 1.15
CA LEU A 56 8.59 1.09 -0.20
C LEU A 56 9.16 -0.25 -0.65
N TYR A 57 8.35 -1.06 -1.29
CA TYR A 57 8.72 -2.32 -1.90
C TYR A 57 8.37 -2.33 -3.38
N ASP A 58 9.24 -2.95 -4.16
CA ASP A 58 9.01 -3.28 -5.56
C ASP A 58 9.47 -4.73 -5.77
N ASP A 59 8.51 -5.64 -5.67
CA ASP A 59 8.72 -7.08 -5.72
C ASP A 59 8.55 -7.58 -7.15
N TYR A 60 9.48 -8.40 -7.62
CA TYR A 60 9.46 -9.07 -8.91
C TYR A 60 9.46 -10.57 -8.70
N THR A 61 8.49 -11.25 -9.30
CA THR A 61 8.40 -12.71 -9.26
C THR A 61 9.03 -13.30 -10.52
N ASP A 62 9.97 -14.22 -10.33
CA ASP A 62 10.59 -14.95 -11.43
C ASP A 62 9.70 -16.10 -11.95
N LEU A 63 10.13 -16.73 -13.04
CA LEU A 63 9.41 -17.85 -13.67
C LEU A 63 9.32 -19.11 -12.79
N HIS A 64 10.12 -19.20 -11.74
CA HIS A 64 10.20 -20.30 -10.80
C HIS A 64 9.48 -20.00 -9.47
N GLY A 65 8.86 -18.82 -9.35
CA GLY A 65 8.15 -18.36 -8.15
C GLY A 65 9.05 -17.73 -7.09
N GLY A 66 10.34 -17.53 -7.37
CA GLY A 66 11.24 -16.73 -6.54
C GLY A 66 10.82 -15.27 -6.55
N ILE A 67 10.99 -14.57 -5.42
CA ILE A 67 10.67 -13.14 -5.29
C ILE A 67 11.96 -12.36 -5.04
N ASP A 68 12.31 -11.49 -5.98
CA ASP A 68 13.34 -10.49 -5.83
C ASP A 68 12.69 -9.16 -5.41
N SER A 69 13.00 -8.72 -4.19
CA SER A 69 12.43 -7.52 -3.59
C SER A 69 13.44 -6.40 -3.51
N PHE A 70 13.17 -5.28 -4.19
CA PHE A 70 13.84 -4.02 -3.88
C PHE A 70 13.08 -3.31 -2.76
N CYS A 71 13.79 -2.82 -1.74
CA CYS A 71 13.17 -2.09 -0.65
C CYS A 71 13.95 -0.83 -0.26
N ARG A 72 13.22 0.21 0.17
CA ARG A 72 13.80 1.47 0.63
C ARG A 72 12.95 2.03 1.76
N LYS A 73 13.59 2.46 2.85
CA LYS A 73 12.90 3.18 3.94
C LYS A 73 12.32 4.48 3.39
N THR A 74 11.11 4.84 3.80
CA THR A 74 10.42 6.05 3.32
C THR A 74 10.04 6.97 4.46
N THR A 75 9.74 8.22 4.11
CA THR A 75 9.29 9.27 5.02
C THR A 75 7.78 9.51 4.93
N LEU A 76 7.21 10.21 5.92
CA LEU A 76 5.81 10.64 5.91
C LEU A 76 5.49 11.48 4.66
N ASP A 77 6.35 12.44 4.33
CA ASP A 77 6.14 13.35 3.20
C ASP A 77 6.14 12.62 1.86
N GLU A 78 7.05 11.66 1.67
CA GLU A 78 7.04 10.79 0.47
C GLU A 78 5.73 10.00 0.37
N VAL A 79 5.27 9.39 1.47
CA VAL A 79 4.00 8.65 1.49
C VAL A 79 2.83 9.59 1.15
N LYS A 80 2.75 10.77 1.77
CA LYS A 80 1.72 11.78 1.49
C LYS A 80 1.66 12.12 0.01
N ASN A 81 2.81 12.43 -0.60
CA ASN A 81 2.89 12.80 -2.02
C ASN A 81 2.45 11.66 -2.96
N MET A 82 2.62 10.40 -2.55
CA MET A 82 2.25 9.25 -3.37
C MET A 82 0.74 8.94 -3.32
N ILE A 83 0.08 9.08 -2.16
CA ILE A 83 -1.24 8.47 -1.94
C ILE A 83 -2.37 9.43 -1.56
N ILE A 84 -2.08 10.68 -1.19
CA ILE A 84 -3.15 11.65 -0.92
C ILE A 84 -4.00 11.85 -2.16
N ASN A 85 -5.31 11.97 -1.94
CA ASN A 85 -6.35 12.07 -2.96
C ASN A 85 -6.49 10.84 -3.87
N LYS A 86 -5.85 9.71 -3.57
CA LYS A 86 -6.02 8.48 -4.32
C LYS A 86 -7.23 7.68 -3.84
N GLU A 87 -8.01 7.20 -4.80
CA GLU A 87 -9.10 6.26 -4.57
C GLU A 87 -8.60 4.81 -4.65
N GLY A 88 -9.28 3.92 -3.95
CA GLY A 88 -8.95 2.51 -3.94
C GLY A 88 -9.88 1.68 -3.09
N LYS A 89 -9.60 0.38 -3.07
CA LYS A 89 -10.31 -0.60 -2.26
C LYS A 89 -9.55 -0.84 -0.98
N PHE A 90 -10.21 -0.78 0.17
CA PHE A 90 -9.66 -1.26 1.42
C PHE A 90 -10.22 -2.63 1.78
N GLU A 91 -9.43 -3.46 2.43
CA GLU A 91 -9.83 -4.79 2.90
C GLU A 91 -9.03 -5.25 4.12
N TYR A 92 -9.69 -5.96 5.01
CA TYR A 92 -9.09 -6.65 6.15
C TYR A 92 -8.93 -8.14 5.81
N ILE A 93 -7.70 -8.62 5.82
CA ILE A 93 -7.32 -9.97 5.41
C ILE A 93 -6.95 -10.77 6.67
N GLU A 94 -7.87 -11.61 7.14
CA GLU A 94 -7.70 -12.41 8.37
C GLU A 94 -6.86 -13.67 8.19
N ILE A 95 -6.75 -14.18 6.96
CA ILE A 95 -6.05 -15.44 6.67
C ILE A 95 -4.53 -15.35 6.86
N THR A 96 -3.98 -14.14 6.82
CA THR A 96 -2.55 -13.91 7.03
C THR A 96 -2.23 -13.86 8.53
N LYS A 97 -1.02 -14.26 8.92
CA LYS A 97 -0.53 -14.18 10.29
C LYS A 97 0.74 -13.34 10.33
N PRO A 98 0.69 -12.08 10.81
CA PRO A 98 -0.49 -11.37 11.33
C PRO A 98 -1.53 -11.00 10.24
N PRO A 99 -2.78 -10.69 10.63
CA PRO A 99 -3.78 -10.13 9.71
C PRO A 99 -3.30 -8.83 9.08
N ILE A 100 -3.74 -8.54 7.86
CA ILE A 100 -3.32 -7.35 7.11
C ILE A 100 -4.53 -6.45 6.85
N ASN A 101 -4.42 -5.17 7.22
CA ASN A 101 -5.27 -4.12 6.67
C ASN A 101 -4.62 -3.57 5.40
N ARG A 102 -5.25 -3.79 4.26
CA ARG A 102 -4.72 -3.42 2.95
C ARG A 102 -5.55 -2.30 2.32
N PHE A 103 -4.87 -1.41 1.59
CA PHE A 103 -5.49 -0.50 0.65
C PHE A 103 -4.89 -0.71 -0.76
N LYS A 104 -5.70 -0.98 -1.78
CA LYS A 104 -5.26 -1.15 -3.17
C LYS A 104 -5.73 0.02 -4.01
N LEU A 105 -4.78 0.78 -4.58
CA LEU A 105 -5.09 1.93 -5.42
C LEU A 105 -5.85 1.51 -6.68
N LYS A 106 -6.85 2.31 -7.05
CA LYS A 106 -7.57 2.16 -8.32
C LYS A 106 -6.66 2.56 -9.49
N ASP A 107 -6.07 3.75 -9.41
CA ASP A 107 -5.11 4.24 -10.40
C ASP A 107 -3.71 3.80 -9.99
N GLN A 108 -3.27 2.70 -10.62
CA GLN A 108 -2.03 2.03 -10.25
C GLN A 108 -0.80 2.73 -10.84
N PHE A 109 0.29 2.74 -10.08
CA PHE A 109 1.60 3.20 -10.52
C PHE A 109 2.71 2.39 -9.85
N PRO A 110 3.72 1.92 -10.59
CA PRO A 110 4.82 1.17 -10.01
C PRO A 110 5.77 2.07 -9.21
N ILE A 111 6.28 1.56 -8.08
CA ILE A 111 7.37 2.20 -7.35
C ILE A 111 8.67 1.76 -8.02
N ASN A 112 9.25 2.59 -8.88
CA ASN A 112 10.49 2.23 -9.58
C ASN A 112 11.71 2.39 -8.66
N LEU A 113 11.92 1.42 -7.77
CA LEU A 113 13.13 1.33 -6.99
C LEU A 113 14.27 0.80 -7.87
N LYS A 114 15.43 1.43 -7.77
CA LYS A 114 16.65 0.99 -8.43
C LYS A 114 17.65 0.49 -7.38
N PRO A 115 18.53 -0.46 -7.73
CA PRO A 115 19.72 -0.73 -6.93
C PRO A 115 20.47 0.59 -6.70
N LYS A 116 21.04 0.77 -5.51
CA LYS A 116 22.05 1.82 -5.34
C LYS A 116 23.22 1.46 -6.26
N GLU A 117 23.61 2.38 -7.14
CA GLU A 117 24.89 2.27 -7.84
C GLU A 117 25.99 2.16 -6.78
N ILE A 118 26.81 1.11 -6.87
CA ILE A 118 27.91 0.80 -5.95
C ILE A 118 29.15 1.57 -6.40
#